data_AF-A0A961WEA8-F1
#
_entry.id   AF-A0A961WEA8-F1
#
_cell.length_a   1.000
_cell.length_b   1.000
_cell.length_c   1.000
_cell.angle_alpha   90.00
_cell.angle_beta   90.00
_cell.angle_gamma   90.00
#
_symmetry.space_group_name_H-M   'P 1'
#
loop_
_entity.id
_entity.type
_entity.pdbx_description
1 polymer ?
#
loop_
_entity_poly.entity_id
_entity_poly.type
_entity_poly.pdbx_seq_one_letter_code
_entity_poly.pdbx_strand_id
1 'polypeptide(L)'
;MILEQAFHSMPEILTGYGFPSQEYEGGIVGAYSLAILQELNGRNVNNPIAAMQLEKPFRDRSKPIIAKDDKTKRYLRCDLHLSGIPVRIGSAALSHYGWRHSNWVEAKFFRAFTKDGKPRKSTNQAVNTAHLLADLIRLMTLVPVRRGKKDGLSFAGRYLLHVYLTQFEDHLSVSRREDGQDVERPWLGTITTPGRWEVEGESVGYEPDSVLSKLGRELRELSFDLTVTNFVQEPIVDASPSRQFMCYLTRIDAFTIRHNDIWWSLGADREIVESRDGAADEIARFVGRYIGLTTERDTQKPTPEEEEAEDSDRSDKEIEEPMEGENG
;
A
#
# COMPACT_ATOMS: atom_id res chain seq x y z
N MET A 1 8.00 -2.21 -14.65
CA MET A 1 7.14 -3.15 -13.88
C MET A 1 5.70 -2.70 -14.02
N ILE A 2 4.70 -3.58 -13.80
CA ILE A 2 3.31 -3.32 -14.22
C ILE A 2 2.68 -2.15 -13.47
N LEU A 3 2.79 -2.12 -12.14
CA LEU A 3 2.21 -1.06 -11.31
C LEU A 3 2.84 0.31 -11.63
N GLU A 4 4.16 0.33 -11.81
CA GLU A 4 4.93 1.52 -12.13
C GLU A 4 4.61 2.04 -13.54
N GLN A 5 4.41 1.14 -14.52
CA GLN A 5 4.00 1.54 -15.87
C GLN A 5 2.55 2.03 -15.91
N ALA A 6 1.64 1.34 -15.20
CA ALA A 6 0.26 1.79 -15.04
C ALA A 6 0.19 3.17 -14.37
N PHE A 7 1.08 3.44 -13.41
CA PHE A 7 1.14 4.73 -12.74
C PHE A 7 1.44 5.86 -13.71
N HIS A 8 2.26 5.62 -14.73
CA HIS A 8 2.59 6.64 -15.72
C HIS A 8 1.38 7.11 -16.56
N SER A 9 0.34 6.28 -16.68
CA SER A 9 -0.90 6.59 -17.39
C SER A 9 -1.94 7.33 -16.54
N MET A 10 -1.72 7.44 -15.22
CA MET A 10 -2.69 8.04 -14.30
C MET A 10 -3.08 9.49 -14.64
N PRO A 11 -2.16 10.41 -14.98
CA PRO A 11 -2.52 11.80 -15.27
C PRO A 11 -3.45 11.91 -16.48
N GLU A 12 -3.26 11.06 -17.49
CA GLU A 12 -4.15 11.01 -18.65
C GLU A 12 -5.56 10.58 -18.25
N ILE A 13 -5.69 9.52 -17.46
CA ILE A 13 -6.98 9.01 -16.97
C ILE A 13 -7.69 10.05 -16.09
N LEU A 14 -6.96 10.67 -15.16
CA LEU A 14 -7.53 11.64 -14.21
C LEU A 14 -7.95 12.95 -14.90
N THR A 15 -7.24 13.36 -15.96
CA THR A 15 -7.56 14.60 -16.69
C THR A 15 -8.58 14.39 -17.81
N GLY A 16 -8.67 13.18 -18.38
CA GLY A 16 -9.45 12.86 -19.57
C GLY A 16 -10.96 12.81 -19.41
N TYR A 17 -11.51 12.73 -18.17
CA TYR A 17 -12.94 12.41 -18.00
C TYR A 17 -13.67 13.15 -16.87
N GLY A 18 -13.38 14.42 -16.61
CA GLY A 18 -14.15 15.19 -15.62
C GLY A 18 -14.09 14.62 -14.19
N PHE A 19 -13.08 13.79 -13.91
CA PHE A 19 -12.79 13.17 -12.62
C PHE A 19 -12.91 14.12 -11.40
N PRO A 20 -12.50 15.41 -11.47
CA PRO A 20 -12.70 16.36 -10.37
C PRO A 20 -14.15 16.51 -9.90
N SER A 21 -15.13 16.26 -10.78
CA SER A 21 -16.55 16.48 -10.53
C SER A 21 -17.33 15.25 -10.07
N GLN A 22 -16.76 14.03 -10.17
CA GLN A 22 -17.55 12.80 -10.04
C GLN A 22 -17.25 11.93 -8.79
N GLU A 23 -16.02 11.81 -8.27
CA GLU A 23 -15.73 10.60 -7.46
C GLU A 23 -15.04 10.73 -6.09
N TYR A 24 -15.47 9.85 -5.17
CA TYR A 24 -14.89 9.52 -3.85
C TYR A 24 -13.58 8.72 -3.99
N GLU A 25 -12.95 8.34 -2.88
CA GLU A 25 -11.69 7.56 -2.84
C GLU A 25 -11.71 6.30 -3.73
N GLY A 26 -12.84 5.60 -3.85
CA GLY A 26 -12.99 4.46 -4.78
C GLY A 26 -12.70 4.78 -6.25
N GLY A 27 -12.75 6.05 -6.63
CA GLY A 27 -12.40 6.49 -7.97
C GLY A 27 -10.91 6.41 -8.29
N ILE A 28 -10.02 6.59 -7.30
CA ILE A 28 -8.58 6.50 -7.59
C ILE A 28 -8.15 5.05 -7.78
N VAL A 29 -8.72 4.14 -6.98
CA VAL A 29 -8.53 2.70 -7.13
C VAL A 29 -9.09 2.23 -8.47
N GLY A 30 -10.26 2.72 -8.86
CA GLY A 30 -10.86 2.44 -10.17
C GLY A 30 -10.00 2.94 -11.34
N ALA A 31 -9.53 4.20 -11.28
CA ALA A 31 -8.65 4.78 -12.28
C ALA A 31 -7.33 4.00 -12.42
N TYR A 32 -6.72 3.64 -11.30
CA TYR A 32 -5.47 2.89 -11.30
C TYR A 32 -5.66 1.43 -11.77
N SER A 33 -6.79 0.80 -11.40
CA SER A 33 -7.16 -0.53 -11.90
C SER A 33 -7.34 -0.52 -13.42
N LEU A 34 -7.94 0.54 -14.00
CA LEU A 34 -8.04 0.70 -15.44
C LEU A 34 -6.66 0.80 -16.09
N ALA A 35 -5.74 1.58 -15.51
CA ALA A 35 -4.37 1.67 -15.99
C ALA A 35 -3.65 0.32 -15.95
N ILE A 36 -3.80 -0.45 -14.87
CA ILE A 36 -3.24 -1.79 -14.74
C ILE A 36 -3.84 -2.74 -15.77
N LEU A 37 -5.15 -2.67 -16.04
CA LEU A 37 -5.78 -3.46 -17.09
C LEU A 37 -5.22 -3.15 -18.47
N GLN A 38 -4.95 -1.88 -18.78
CA GLN A 38 -4.32 -1.49 -20.04
C GLN A 38 -2.92 -2.11 -20.16
N GLU A 39 -2.13 -2.06 -19.08
CA GLU A 39 -0.81 -2.69 -19.03
C GLU A 39 -0.87 -4.22 -19.20
N LEU A 40 -1.80 -4.90 -18.53
CA LEU A 40 -1.96 -6.35 -18.65
C LEU A 40 -2.42 -6.75 -20.07
N ASN A 41 -3.36 -6.00 -20.65
CA ASN A 41 -3.79 -6.20 -22.03
C ASN A 41 -2.64 -5.97 -23.02
N GLY A 42 -1.84 -4.92 -22.83
CA GLY A 42 -0.67 -4.64 -23.67
C GLY A 42 0.40 -5.74 -23.63
N ARG A 43 0.37 -6.60 -22.60
CA ARG A 43 1.23 -7.79 -22.47
C ARG A 43 0.56 -9.09 -22.90
N ASN A 44 -0.63 -9.03 -23.48
CA ASN A 44 -1.43 -10.19 -23.90
C ASN A 44 -1.72 -11.17 -22.75
N VAL A 45 -1.96 -10.67 -21.53
CA VAL A 45 -2.41 -11.50 -20.41
C VAL A 45 -3.84 -11.96 -20.68
N ASN A 46 -4.05 -13.27 -20.70
CA ASN A 46 -5.40 -13.85 -20.83
C ASN A 46 -6.23 -13.52 -19.59
N ASN A 47 -7.45 -13.00 -19.79
CA ASN A 47 -8.37 -12.60 -18.73
C ASN A 47 -7.70 -11.69 -17.66
N PRO A 48 -7.26 -10.48 -18.02
CA PRO A 48 -6.47 -9.61 -17.15
C PRO A 48 -7.22 -9.17 -15.89
N ILE A 49 -8.55 -9.16 -15.92
CA ILE A 49 -9.38 -8.84 -14.75
C ILE A 49 -9.17 -9.87 -13.63
N ALA A 50 -9.00 -11.16 -13.96
CA ALA A 50 -8.77 -12.20 -12.97
C ALA A 50 -7.41 -12.07 -12.25
N ALA A 51 -6.47 -11.29 -12.82
CA ALA A 51 -5.21 -10.99 -12.16
C ALA A 51 -5.36 -9.92 -11.06
N MET A 52 -6.49 -9.21 -11.00
CA MET A 52 -6.71 -8.12 -10.05
C MET A 52 -7.85 -8.46 -9.09
N GLN A 53 -7.70 -8.02 -7.85
CA GLN A 53 -8.74 -8.15 -6.84
C GLN A 53 -8.84 -6.86 -6.04
N LEU A 54 -10.00 -6.21 -6.12
CA LEU A 54 -10.33 -5.08 -5.26
C LEU A 54 -10.67 -5.58 -3.86
N GLU A 55 -10.38 -4.77 -2.84
CA GLU A 55 -10.84 -5.03 -1.47
C GLU A 55 -10.39 -6.42 -0.98
N LYS A 56 -9.16 -6.82 -1.31
CA LYS A 56 -8.66 -8.17 -0.99
C LYS A 56 -8.38 -8.29 0.51
N PRO A 57 -8.96 -9.28 1.21
CA PRO A 57 -8.68 -9.51 2.62
C PRO A 57 -7.18 -9.79 2.87
N PHE A 58 -6.62 -9.16 3.89
CA PHE A 58 -5.27 -9.49 4.36
C PHE A 58 -5.19 -10.87 5.00
N ARG A 59 -6.32 -11.42 5.47
CA ARG A 59 -6.40 -12.71 6.15
C ARG A 59 -7.64 -13.47 5.74
N ASP A 60 -7.54 -14.79 5.82
CA ASP A 60 -8.63 -15.74 5.67
C ASP A 60 -9.76 -15.45 6.69
N ARG A 61 -11.01 -15.62 6.26
CA ARG A 61 -12.25 -15.40 7.03
C ARG A 61 -12.36 -16.26 8.28
N SER A 62 -11.63 -17.37 8.32
CA SER A 62 -11.50 -18.26 9.48
C SER A 62 -10.59 -17.69 10.56
N LYS A 63 -9.75 -16.69 10.22
CA LYS A 63 -8.79 -16.03 11.11
C LYS A 63 -9.03 -14.51 11.19
N PRO A 64 -10.24 -14.05 11.58
CA PRO A 64 -10.50 -12.63 11.77
C PRO A 64 -9.63 -12.06 12.89
N ILE A 65 -9.35 -10.76 12.82
CA ILE A 65 -8.74 -10.03 13.93
C ILE A 65 -9.86 -9.59 14.87
N ILE A 66 -9.67 -9.76 16.18
CA ILE A 66 -10.63 -9.29 17.17
C ILE A 66 -10.34 -7.81 17.45
N ALA A 67 -11.36 -6.96 17.31
CA ALA A 67 -11.27 -5.54 17.57
C ALA A 67 -11.01 -5.23 19.05
N LYS A 68 -10.73 -3.95 19.34
CA LYS A 68 -10.49 -3.46 20.71
C LYS A 68 -11.62 -3.77 21.70
N ASP A 69 -12.86 -3.88 21.24
CA ASP A 69 -14.03 -4.19 22.07
C ASP A 69 -14.16 -5.67 22.48
N ASP A 70 -13.19 -6.50 22.07
CA ASP A 70 -13.11 -7.95 22.31
C ASP A 70 -14.30 -8.76 21.78
N LYS A 71 -15.12 -8.17 20.91
CA LYS A 71 -16.36 -8.79 20.40
C LYS A 71 -16.47 -8.72 18.88
N THR A 72 -16.06 -7.59 18.32
CA THR A 72 -16.19 -7.32 16.90
C THR A 72 -15.08 -8.02 16.14
N LYS A 73 -15.48 -8.80 15.12
CA LYS A 73 -14.55 -9.41 14.17
C LYS A 73 -14.21 -8.41 13.08
N ARG A 74 -12.92 -8.25 12.79
CA ARG A 74 -12.39 -7.42 11.72
C ARG A 74 -11.81 -8.27 10.60
N TYR A 75 -12.15 -7.88 9.39
CA TYR A 75 -11.72 -8.43 8.11
C TYR A 75 -11.11 -7.28 7.31
N LEU A 76 -9.89 -6.91 7.68
CA LEU A 76 -9.17 -5.83 7.02
C LEU A 76 -8.79 -6.25 5.60
N ARG A 77 -8.92 -5.32 4.66
CA ARG A 77 -8.70 -5.54 3.23
C ARG A 77 -7.78 -4.48 2.67
N CYS A 78 -6.90 -4.85 1.74
CA CYS A 78 -6.19 -3.85 0.94
C CYS A 78 -7.10 -3.35 -0.19
N ASP A 79 -6.90 -2.11 -0.60
CA ASP A 79 -7.70 -1.51 -1.67
C ASP A 79 -7.60 -2.28 -3.00
N LEU A 80 -6.39 -2.71 -3.37
CA LEU A 80 -6.15 -3.47 -4.59
C LEU A 80 -5.02 -4.50 -4.42
N HIS A 81 -5.25 -5.71 -4.92
CA HIS A 81 -4.24 -6.74 -5.12
C HIS A 81 -4.05 -7.05 -6.59
N LEU A 82 -2.80 -7.26 -7.00
CA LEU A 82 -2.42 -7.69 -8.34
C LEU A 82 -1.56 -8.97 -8.27
N SER A 83 -2.07 -10.05 -8.85
CA SER A 83 -1.31 -11.25 -9.17
C SER A 83 -0.48 -11.03 -10.43
N GLY A 84 0.83 -11.10 -10.30
CA GLY A 84 1.78 -11.09 -11.41
C GLY A 84 2.01 -12.47 -12.04
N ILE A 85 1.40 -13.53 -11.50
CA ILE A 85 1.54 -14.92 -11.99
C ILE A 85 1.11 -15.05 -13.46
N PRO A 86 -0.05 -14.51 -13.90
CA PRO A 86 -0.53 -14.68 -15.27
C PRO A 86 0.39 -14.09 -16.35
N VAL A 87 1.31 -13.19 -15.97
CA VAL A 87 2.24 -12.52 -16.88
C VAL A 87 3.39 -13.45 -17.30
N ARG A 88 3.75 -14.45 -16.47
CA ARG A 88 4.77 -15.47 -16.77
C ARG A 88 6.15 -14.94 -17.18
N ILE A 89 6.57 -13.79 -16.65
CA ILE A 89 7.89 -13.18 -16.93
C ILE A 89 8.82 -13.11 -15.71
N GLY A 90 8.45 -13.70 -14.58
CA GLY A 90 9.25 -13.60 -13.35
C GLY A 90 10.66 -14.19 -13.51
N SER A 91 11.67 -13.48 -13.01
CA SER A 91 13.06 -13.96 -12.96
C SER A 91 13.81 -13.37 -11.76
N ALA A 92 14.90 -14.03 -11.35
CA ALA A 92 15.78 -13.51 -10.30
C ALA A 92 16.33 -12.11 -10.66
N ALA A 93 16.70 -11.90 -11.92
CA ALA A 93 17.16 -10.59 -12.40
C ALA A 93 16.06 -9.52 -12.26
N LEU A 94 14.83 -9.81 -12.66
CA LEU A 94 13.70 -8.87 -12.52
C LEU A 94 13.35 -8.59 -11.05
N SER A 95 13.59 -9.53 -10.16
CA SER A 95 13.36 -9.34 -8.72
C SER A 95 14.19 -8.18 -8.15
N HIS A 96 15.41 -7.95 -8.66
CA HIS A 96 16.27 -6.82 -8.27
C HIS A 96 15.71 -5.46 -8.71
N TYR A 97 14.88 -5.45 -9.75
CA TYR A 97 14.19 -4.22 -10.18
C TYR A 97 12.91 -3.97 -9.37
N GLY A 98 12.49 -4.90 -8.51
CA GLY A 98 11.29 -4.81 -7.68
C GLY A 98 10.11 -5.66 -8.17
N TRP A 99 10.29 -6.49 -9.20
CA TRP A 99 9.20 -7.34 -9.72
C TRP A 99 8.71 -8.36 -8.68
N ARG A 100 7.41 -8.42 -8.40
CA ARG A 100 6.81 -9.38 -7.45
C ARG A 100 5.56 -10.03 -8.03
N HIS A 101 5.30 -11.26 -7.59
CA HIS A 101 4.15 -12.05 -8.04
C HIS A 101 2.85 -11.74 -7.30
N SER A 102 2.93 -11.19 -6.08
CA SER A 102 1.75 -10.81 -5.30
C SER A 102 1.90 -9.38 -4.83
N ASN A 103 1.26 -8.42 -5.49
CA ASN A 103 1.41 -7.01 -5.16
C ASN A 103 0.18 -6.53 -4.40
N TRP A 104 0.41 -5.88 -3.26
CA TRP A 104 -0.61 -5.31 -2.39
C TRP A 104 -0.52 -3.79 -2.47
N VAL A 105 -1.64 -3.14 -2.74
CA VAL A 105 -1.72 -1.69 -2.97
C VAL A 105 -2.76 -1.11 -2.01
N GLU A 106 -2.35 -0.12 -1.21
CA GLU A 106 -3.26 0.81 -0.56
C GLU A 106 -3.27 2.12 -1.35
N ALA A 107 -4.42 2.75 -1.48
CA ALA A 107 -4.62 3.95 -2.28
C ALA A 107 -5.37 5.03 -1.51
N LYS A 108 -4.90 6.28 -1.62
CA LYS A 108 -5.54 7.44 -0.99
C LYS A 108 -5.69 8.58 -1.97
N PHE A 109 -6.86 9.22 -1.97
CA PHE A 109 -7.08 10.43 -2.74
C PHE A 109 -7.54 11.57 -1.84
N PHE A 110 -6.73 12.62 -1.77
CA PHE A 110 -6.99 13.80 -0.96
C PHE A 110 -7.41 14.97 -1.84
N ARG A 111 -8.55 15.56 -1.46
CA ARG A 111 -9.11 16.73 -2.13
C ARG A 111 -9.86 17.58 -1.14
N ALA A 112 -9.87 18.88 -1.36
CA ALA A 112 -10.65 19.80 -0.57
C ALA A 112 -11.15 20.95 -1.45
N PHE A 113 -12.44 21.25 -1.32
CA PHE A 113 -13.11 22.30 -2.06
C PHE A 113 -13.81 23.29 -1.13
N THR A 114 -13.95 24.54 -1.56
CA THR A 114 -14.89 25.51 -0.98
C THR A 114 -16.33 25.12 -1.33
N LYS A 115 -17.31 25.78 -0.71
CA LYS A 115 -18.72 25.62 -1.07
C LYS A 115 -19.00 25.93 -2.55
N ASP A 116 -18.21 26.83 -3.13
CA ASP A 116 -18.31 27.24 -4.54
C ASP A 116 -17.50 26.33 -5.48
N GLY A 117 -17.02 25.17 -5.01
CA GLY A 117 -16.32 24.18 -5.84
C GLY A 117 -14.88 24.54 -6.20
N LYS A 118 -14.27 25.53 -5.54
CA LYS A 118 -12.86 25.89 -5.77
C LYS A 118 -11.93 25.06 -4.89
N PRO A 119 -10.81 24.54 -5.42
CA PRO A 119 -9.81 23.86 -4.58
C PRO A 119 -9.33 24.74 -3.43
N ARG A 120 -9.06 24.13 -2.27
CA ARG A 120 -8.55 24.80 -1.07
C ARG A 120 -7.70 23.86 -0.23
N LYS A 121 -6.96 24.44 0.72
CA LYS A 121 -6.34 23.70 1.82
C LYS A 121 -7.38 22.90 2.63
N SER A 122 -7.07 21.65 2.92
CA SER A 122 -7.89 20.76 3.76
C SER A 122 -7.98 21.29 5.18
N THR A 123 -9.16 21.25 5.79
CA THR A 123 -9.34 21.52 7.22
C THR A 123 -9.11 20.29 8.09
N ASN A 124 -8.92 19.12 7.47
CA ASN A 124 -8.80 17.83 8.14
C ASN A 124 -7.40 17.24 8.00
N GLN A 125 -6.37 18.08 7.93
CA GLN A 125 -5.00 17.63 7.65
C GLN A 125 -4.49 16.54 8.60
N ALA A 126 -4.78 16.66 9.90
CA ALA A 126 -4.41 15.64 10.88
C ALA A 126 -5.11 14.29 10.63
N VAL A 127 -6.37 14.30 10.18
CA VAL A 127 -7.11 13.08 9.84
C VAL A 127 -6.51 12.45 8.59
N ASN A 128 -6.24 13.26 7.57
CA ASN A 128 -5.62 12.80 6.32
C ASN A 128 -4.23 12.19 6.57
N THR A 129 -3.40 12.86 7.39
CA THR A 129 -2.10 12.36 7.83
C THR A 129 -2.23 11.03 8.59
N ALA A 130 -3.21 10.90 9.49
CA ALA A 130 -3.46 9.65 10.20
C ALA A 130 -3.85 8.51 9.26
N HIS A 131 -4.70 8.77 8.27
CA HIS A 131 -5.12 7.75 7.30
C HIS A 131 -3.95 7.31 6.40
N LEU A 132 -3.12 8.25 5.93
CA LEU A 132 -1.95 7.92 5.12
C LEU A 132 -0.93 7.10 5.91
N LEU A 133 -0.66 7.48 7.17
CA LEU A 133 0.21 6.73 8.05
C LEU A 133 -0.37 5.34 8.38
N ALA A 134 -1.69 5.25 8.52
CA ALA A 134 -2.36 3.98 8.76
C ALA A 134 -2.13 2.99 7.62
N ASP A 135 -2.28 3.42 6.36
CA ASP A 135 -2.04 2.58 5.18
C ASP A 135 -0.57 2.14 5.07
N LEU A 136 0.36 3.04 5.37
CA LEU A 136 1.79 2.69 5.41
C LEU A 136 2.07 1.59 6.45
N ILE A 137 1.51 1.72 7.67
CA ILE A 137 1.63 0.70 8.73
C ILE A 137 0.93 -0.60 8.30
N ARG A 138 -0.22 -0.53 7.65
CA ARG A 138 -0.96 -1.71 7.16
C ARG A 138 -0.15 -2.48 6.11
N LEU A 139 0.48 -1.80 5.17
CA LEU A 139 1.36 -2.45 4.17
C LEU A 139 2.58 -3.11 4.84
N MET A 140 3.15 -2.48 5.86
CA MET A 140 4.26 -3.05 6.63
C MET A 140 3.86 -4.22 7.52
N THR A 141 2.60 -4.36 7.95
CA THR A 141 2.23 -5.33 9.00
C THR A 141 1.17 -6.35 8.61
N LEU A 142 0.19 -5.98 7.79
CA LEU A 142 -0.97 -6.83 7.50
C LEU A 142 -0.78 -7.68 6.25
N VAL A 143 0.10 -7.28 5.33
CA VAL A 143 0.41 -8.07 4.13
C VAL A 143 0.93 -9.45 4.55
N PRO A 144 0.29 -10.56 4.08
CA PRO A 144 0.67 -11.90 4.46
C PRO A 144 2.16 -12.18 4.29
N VAL A 145 2.77 -12.68 5.37
CA VAL A 145 4.13 -13.22 5.35
C VAL A 145 4.12 -14.53 4.56
N ARG A 146 4.41 -14.45 3.27
CA ARG A 146 4.54 -15.60 2.38
C ARG A 146 5.97 -15.71 1.88
N ARG A 147 6.48 -16.95 1.86
CA ARG A 147 7.82 -17.31 1.42
C ARG A 147 7.73 -18.19 0.18
N GLY A 148 8.63 -17.99 -0.78
CA GLY A 148 8.82 -18.89 -1.90
C GLY A 148 9.26 -20.26 -1.41
N LYS A 149 8.72 -21.35 -1.99
CA LYS A 149 9.06 -22.72 -1.58
C LYS A 149 10.53 -23.08 -1.77
N LYS A 150 11.18 -22.47 -2.76
CA LYS A 150 12.55 -22.81 -3.20
C LYS A 150 13.63 -22.01 -2.48
N ASP A 151 13.40 -20.72 -2.27
CA ASP A 151 14.39 -19.76 -1.76
C ASP A 151 14.05 -19.21 -0.38
N GLY A 152 12.83 -19.43 0.13
CA GLY A 152 12.40 -18.91 1.43
C GLY A 152 12.17 -17.39 1.46
N LEU A 153 12.25 -16.73 0.30
CA LEU A 153 12.19 -15.27 0.16
C LEU A 153 10.75 -14.77 0.00
N SER A 154 10.50 -13.52 0.37
CA SER A 154 9.18 -12.92 0.15
C SER A 154 8.92 -12.63 -1.32
N PHE A 155 7.79 -13.13 -1.84
CA PHE A 155 7.32 -12.78 -3.19
C PHE A 155 6.26 -11.66 -3.21
N ALA A 156 6.02 -11.02 -2.06
CA ALA A 156 5.02 -9.98 -1.91
C ALA A 156 5.59 -8.57 -2.18
N GLY A 157 4.94 -7.84 -3.09
CA GLY A 157 5.14 -6.41 -3.32
C GLY A 157 4.18 -5.58 -2.48
N ARG A 158 4.61 -4.37 -2.10
CA ARG A 158 3.88 -3.44 -1.23
C ARG A 158 3.95 -2.05 -1.82
N TYR A 159 2.80 -1.46 -2.09
CA TYR A 159 2.68 -0.19 -2.78
C TYR A 159 1.68 0.71 -2.09
N LEU A 160 2.04 1.98 -1.94
CA LEU A 160 1.16 3.03 -1.47
C LEU A 160 0.97 4.03 -2.61
N LEU A 161 -0.23 4.09 -3.16
CA LEU A 161 -0.64 5.11 -4.13
C LEU A 161 -1.30 6.26 -3.37
N HIS A 162 -0.79 7.47 -3.52
CA HIS A 162 -1.45 8.64 -2.93
C HIS A 162 -1.51 9.78 -3.94
N VAL A 163 -2.68 10.39 -4.03
CA VAL A 163 -3.00 11.41 -5.04
C VAL A 163 -3.63 12.61 -4.36
N TYR A 164 -3.27 13.80 -4.83
CA TYR A 164 -3.73 15.07 -4.28
C TYR A 164 -4.28 15.95 -5.38
N LEU A 165 -5.39 16.63 -5.10
CA LEU A 165 -5.79 17.79 -5.89
C LEU A 165 -5.09 19.02 -5.32
N THR A 166 -4.21 19.67 -6.09
CA THR A 166 -3.19 20.64 -5.62
C THR A 166 -2.04 19.96 -4.87
N GLN A 167 -1.24 20.72 -4.12
CA GLN A 167 -0.03 20.29 -3.44
C GLN A 167 -0.35 19.37 -2.25
N PHE A 168 0.53 18.41 -1.91
CA PHE A 168 0.25 17.48 -0.80
C PHE A 168 0.21 18.19 0.56
N GLU A 169 0.95 19.29 0.72
CA GLU A 169 1.01 20.14 1.91
C GLU A 169 -0.31 20.86 2.19
N ASP A 170 -1.18 20.98 1.18
CA ASP A 170 -2.54 21.47 1.35
C ASP A 170 -3.43 20.43 2.05
N HIS A 171 -3.07 19.15 2.01
CA HIS A 171 -3.90 18.06 2.50
C HIS A 171 -3.37 17.38 3.74
N LEU A 172 -2.06 17.45 3.97
CA LEU A 172 -1.38 16.77 5.06
C LEU A 172 -0.77 17.76 6.04
N SER A 173 -0.71 17.36 7.31
CA SER A 173 0.12 18.05 8.29
C SER A 173 1.57 17.67 8.03
N VAL A 174 2.33 18.57 7.41
CA VAL A 174 3.75 18.31 7.07
C VAL A 174 4.64 18.36 8.29
N SER A 175 4.34 19.29 9.21
CA SER A 175 5.06 19.46 10.47
C SER A 175 4.19 19.14 11.69
N ARG A 176 4.85 18.72 12.76
CA ARG A 176 4.29 18.50 14.09
C ARG A 176 4.94 19.47 15.07
N ARG A 177 4.23 19.78 16.16
CA ARG A 177 4.78 20.56 17.27
C ARG A 177 5.57 19.65 18.19
N GLU A 178 6.85 19.97 18.38
CA GLU A 178 7.76 19.29 19.30
C GLU A 178 8.51 20.36 20.10
N ASP A 179 8.40 20.32 21.44
CA ASP A 179 8.99 21.32 22.35
C ASP A 179 8.74 22.80 21.96
N GLY A 180 7.55 23.06 21.41
CA GLY A 180 7.12 24.39 20.99
C GLY A 180 7.62 24.83 19.60
N GLN A 181 8.41 24.01 18.92
CA GLN A 181 8.89 24.23 17.56
C GLN A 181 8.12 23.36 16.56
N ASP A 182 8.05 23.81 15.31
CA ASP A 182 7.49 23.01 14.23
C ASP A 182 8.60 22.16 13.61
N VAL A 183 8.46 20.84 13.70
CA VAL A 183 9.41 19.84 13.19
C VAL A 183 8.74 19.10 12.04
N GLU A 184 9.41 18.99 10.89
CA GLU A 184 8.90 18.23 9.74
C GLU A 184 8.82 16.74 10.06
N ARG A 185 7.83 16.04 9.47
CA ARG A 185 7.68 14.59 9.58
C ARG A 185 8.65 13.88 8.63
N PRO A 186 9.69 13.19 9.13
CA PRO A 186 10.67 12.53 8.26
C PRO A 186 10.06 11.44 7.37
N TRP A 187 9.14 10.63 7.93
CA TRP A 187 8.44 9.60 7.19
C TRP A 187 7.59 10.15 6.03
N LEU A 188 7.06 11.37 6.17
CA LEU A 188 6.23 11.97 5.13
C LEU A 188 7.11 12.40 3.95
N GLY A 189 8.21 13.11 4.22
CA GLY A 189 9.19 13.46 3.19
C GLY A 189 9.74 12.22 2.45
N THR A 190 9.89 11.11 3.18
CA THR A 190 10.33 9.83 2.64
C THR A 190 9.38 9.26 1.59
N ILE A 191 8.06 9.49 1.69
CA ILE A 191 7.07 8.94 0.74
C ILE A 191 6.58 9.97 -0.32
N THR A 192 6.97 11.24 -0.20
CA THR A 192 6.59 12.30 -1.15
C THR A 192 7.76 12.76 -2.02
N THR A 193 9.00 12.37 -1.73
CA THR A 193 10.17 12.82 -2.50
C THR A 193 10.51 11.83 -3.64
N PRO A 194 10.73 12.27 -4.90
CA PRO A 194 11.06 11.37 -6.00
C PRO A 194 12.36 10.58 -5.78
N GLY A 195 12.40 9.31 -6.21
CA GLY A 195 13.59 8.46 -6.10
C GLY A 195 13.59 7.57 -4.87
N ARG A 196 14.79 7.12 -4.44
CA ARG A 196 14.95 6.17 -3.34
C ARG A 196 15.29 6.91 -2.05
N TRP A 197 14.56 6.61 -0.98
CA TRP A 197 14.66 7.28 0.31
C TRP A 197 14.61 6.30 1.47
N GLU A 198 15.14 6.74 2.60
CA GLU A 198 15.21 5.97 3.83
C GLU A 198 14.90 6.87 5.03
N VAL A 199 14.18 6.32 5.99
CA VAL A 199 13.98 6.89 7.32
C VAL A 199 14.27 5.82 8.36
N GLU A 200 15.00 6.20 9.40
CA GLU A 200 15.37 5.33 10.52
C GLU A 200 14.82 5.90 11.82
N GLY A 201 14.40 5.02 12.72
CA GLY A 201 14.00 5.38 14.07
C GLY A 201 12.73 6.23 14.17
N GLU A 202 11.85 6.20 13.16
CA GLU A 202 10.57 6.90 13.26
C GLU A 202 9.69 6.21 14.30
N SER A 203 9.08 6.98 15.19
CA SER A 203 8.11 6.49 16.16
C SER A 203 6.73 7.07 15.89
N VAL A 204 5.72 6.20 15.89
CA VAL A 204 4.31 6.63 15.87
C VAL A 204 4.00 7.49 17.09
N GLY A 205 4.70 7.27 18.21
CA GLY A 205 4.57 8.05 19.43
C GLY A 205 4.95 9.53 19.30
N TYR A 206 5.65 9.92 18.22
CA TYR A 206 5.91 11.34 17.92
C TYR A 206 4.68 12.08 17.38
N GLU A 207 3.66 11.35 16.91
CA GLU A 207 2.47 11.99 16.35
C GLU A 207 1.60 12.64 17.44
N PRO A 208 1.00 13.82 17.18
CA PRO A 208 0.15 14.49 18.14
C PRO A 208 -1.17 13.74 18.33
N ASP A 209 -1.86 14.04 19.43
CA ASP A 209 -3.15 13.42 19.80
C ASP A 209 -4.24 13.55 18.71
N SER A 210 -4.17 14.61 17.88
CA SER A 210 -5.06 14.82 16.74
C SER A 210 -4.89 13.77 15.64
N VAL A 211 -3.68 13.23 15.47
CA VAL A 211 -3.36 12.15 14.54
C VAL A 211 -3.59 10.81 15.24
N LEU A 212 -3.06 10.62 16.46
CA LEU A 212 -3.15 9.35 17.21
C LEU A 212 -4.60 8.94 17.51
N SER A 213 -5.50 9.89 17.78
CA SER A 213 -6.92 9.59 18.00
C SER A 213 -7.63 9.03 16.77
N LYS A 214 -7.08 9.28 15.57
CA LYS A 214 -7.59 8.74 14.30
C LYS A 214 -6.84 7.49 13.87
N LEU A 215 -5.54 7.41 14.15
CA LEU A 215 -4.71 6.26 13.82
C LEU A 215 -4.94 5.05 14.75
N GLY A 216 -5.28 5.29 16.02
CA GLY A 216 -5.32 4.29 17.09
C GLY A 216 -4.25 4.59 18.14
N ARG A 217 -4.66 5.11 19.30
CA ARG A 217 -3.74 5.62 20.35
C ARG A 217 -2.78 4.56 20.87
N GLU A 218 -3.20 3.31 20.87
CA GLU A 218 -2.40 2.16 21.29
C GLU A 218 -1.20 1.94 20.37
N LEU A 219 -1.27 2.37 19.10
CA LEU A 219 -0.17 2.22 18.14
C LEU A 219 1.02 3.16 18.41
N ARG A 220 0.94 4.04 19.41
CA ARG A 220 2.05 4.94 19.81
C ARG A 220 3.35 4.22 20.16
N GLU A 221 3.26 2.95 20.54
CA GLU A 221 4.41 2.11 20.89
C GLU A 221 5.11 1.52 19.67
N LEU A 222 4.59 1.77 18.46
CA LEU A 222 5.22 1.35 17.23
C LEU A 222 6.36 2.30 16.84
N SER A 223 7.44 1.70 16.36
CA SER A 223 8.49 2.39 15.63
C SER A 223 8.87 1.60 14.40
N PHE A 224 9.42 2.28 13.40
CA PHE A 224 9.83 1.66 12.16
C PHE A 224 11.03 2.34 11.51
N ASP A 225 11.77 1.52 10.78
CA ASP A 225 12.69 1.96 9.74
C ASP A 225 12.08 1.57 8.40
N LEU A 226 12.28 2.40 7.38
CA LEU A 226 11.61 2.24 6.10
C LEU A 226 12.52 2.71 4.96
N THR A 227 12.69 1.85 3.97
CA THR A 227 13.30 2.17 2.67
C THR A 227 12.24 2.09 1.58
N VAL A 228 12.13 3.13 0.76
CA VAL A 228 11.16 3.19 -0.34
C VAL A 228 11.78 3.69 -1.63
N THR A 229 11.11 3.38 -2.74
CA THR A 229 11.31 4.04 -4.04
C THR A 229 10.01 4.70 -4.46
N ASN A 230 10.04 6.01 -4.70
CA ASN A 230 8.89 6.81 -5.12
C ASN A 230 8.96 7.17 -6.60
N PHE A 231 7.84 6.94 -7.27
CA PHE A 231 7.54 7.46 -8.60
C PHE A 231 6.57 8.63 -8.43
N VAL A 232 6.88 9.76 -9.04
CA VAL A 232 6.16 11.02 -8.81
C VAL A 232 5.75 11.62 -10.15
N GLN A 233 4.50 12.09 -10.24
CA GLN A 233 3.98 12.79 -11.40
C GLN A 233 3.25 14.05 -10.96
N GLU A 234 3.76 15.18 -11.42
CA GLU A 234 3.28 16.52 -11.06
C GLU A 234 3.08 17.34 -12.36
N PRO A 235 2.11 18.27 -12.40
CA PRO A 235 1.94 19.16 -13.53
C PRO A 235 3.20 19.99 -13.79
N ILE A 236 3.65 20.03 -15.05
CA ILE A 236 4.84 20.80 -15.47
C ILE A 236 4.56 22.31 -15.49
N VAL A 237 3.30 22.68 -15.70
CA VAL A 237 2.84 24.07 -15.77
C VAL A 237 1.74 24.30 -14.74
N ASP A 238 1.70 25.52 -14.21
CA ASP A 238 0.61 26.02 -13.40
C ASP A 238 -0.67 26.14 -14.25
N ALA A 239 -1.32 24.99 -14.48
CA ALA A 239 -2.67 24.91 -15.01
C ALA A 239 -3.69 25.37 -13.95
N SER A 240 -4.94 25.60 -14.36
CA SER A 240 -6.02 25.92 -13.42
C SER A 240 -6.02 24.94 -12.24
N PRO A 241 -6.04 25.42 -10.97
CA PRO A 241 -5.92 24.57 -9.77
C PRO A 241 -6.93 23.43 -9.70
N SER A 242 -8.09 23.58 -10.37
CA SER A 242 -9.16 22.59 -10.42
C SER A 242 -8.85 21.30 -11.19
N ARG A 243 -7.66 21.20 -11.81
CA ARG A 243 -7.24 20.04 -12.61
C ARG A 243 -5.78 19.64 -12.39
N GLN A 244 -5.16 20.11 -11.31
CA GLN A 244 -3.78 19.77 -10.96
C GLN A 244 -3.79 18.57 -10.01
N PHE A 245 -3.45 17.40 -10.53
CA PHE A 245 -3.29 16.20 -9.73
C PHE A 245 -1.80 15.95 -9.48
N MET A 246 -1.41 15.85 -8.21
CA MET A 246 -0.10 15.36 -7.81
C MET A 246 -0.24 13.88 -7.49
N CYS A 247 0.48 13.02 -8.21
CA CYS A 247 0.39 11.58 -8.04
C CYS A 247 1.72 11.04 -7.53
N TYR A 248 1.64 10.14 -6.55
CA TYR A 248 2.78 9.50 -5.94
C TYR A 248 2.52 8.00 -5.83
N LEU A 249 3.45 7.19 -6.32
CA LEU A 249 3.47 5.75 -6.10
C LEU A 249 4.73 5.40 -5.33
N THR A 250 4.55 5.00 -4.08
CA THR A 250 5.62 4.57 -3.18
C THR A 250 5.68 3.05 -3.18
N ARG A 251 6.80 2.49 -3.63
CA ARG A 251 7.12 1.07 -3.45
C ARG A 251 7.91 0.88 -2.16
N ILE A 252 7.45 0.01 -1.28
CA ILE A 252 8.19 -0.34 -0.05
C ILE A 252 9.26 -1.38 -0.39
N ASP A 253 10.52 -0.94 -0.34
CA ASP A 253 11.67 -1.77 -0.66
C ASP A 253 12.14 -2.56 0.56
N ALA A 254 12.21 -1.96 1.73
CA ALA A 254 12.60 -2.64 2.96
C ALA A 254 11.96 -1.95 4.15
N PHE A 255 11.80 -2.67 5.26
CA PHE A 255 11.40 -2.07 6.52
C PHE A 255 11.79 -2.95 7.69
N THR A 256 11.87 -2.34 8.87
CA THR A 256 11.79 -3.03 10.15
C THR A 256 10.71 -2.35 10.97
N ILE A 257 9.77 -3.10 11.52
CA ILE A 257 8.72 -2.57 12.40
C ILE A 257 8.80 -3.23 13.76
N ARG A 258 8.66 -2.40 14.79
CA ARG A 258 8.89 -2.77 16.19
C ARG A 258 7.68 -2.41 17.03
N HIS A 259 7.35 -3.28 17.98
CA HIS A 259 6.43 -3.04 19.07
C HIS A 259 7.12 -3.48 20.36
N ASN A 260 7.64 -2.52 21.13
CA ASN A 260 8.53 -2.79 22.26
C ASN A 260 9.75 -3.65 21.82
N ASP A 261 10.02 -4.76 22.50
CA ASP A 261 11.14 -5.67 22.18
C ASP A 261 10.86 -6.61 21.00
N ILE A 262 9.62 -6.63 20.51
CA ILE A 262 9.19 -7.51 19.41
C ILE A 262 9.35 -6.74 18.10
N TRP A 263 10.00 -7.37 17.13
CA TRP A 263 10.15 -6.78 15.80
C TRP A 263 10.18 -7.85 14.71
N TRP A 264 9.91 -7.40 13.49
CA TRP A 264 10.22 -8.15 12.27
C TRP A 264 10.65 -7.20 11.16
N SER A 265 11.40 -7.74 10.19
CA SER A 265 11.91 -6.99 9.06
C SER A 265 11.68 -7.71 7.75
N LEU A 266 11.55 -6.91 6.70
CA LEU A 266 11.65 -7.34 5.31
C LEU A 266 12.86 -6.62 4.71
N GLY A 267 13.90 -7.38 4.38
CA GLY A 267 15.09 -6.86 3.73
C GLY A 267 14.86 -6.48 2.26
N ALA A 268 15.77 -5.66 1.72
CA ALA A 268 15.75 -5.29 0.30
C ALA A 268 15.93 -6.51 -0.61
N ASP A 269 16.65 -7.53 -0.13
CA ASP A 269 16.86 -8.86 -0.69
C ASP A 269 15.65 -9.81 -0.53
N ARG A 270 14.58 -9.34 0.15
CA ARG A 270 13.36 -10.10 0.47
C ARG A 270 13.53 -11.17 1.54
N GLU A 271 14.62 -11.15 2.28
CA GLU A 271 14.71 -11.93 3.49
C GLU A 271 13.72 -11.40 4.53
N ILE A 272 13.07 -12.32 5.25
CA ILE A 272 12.19 -11.99 6.37
C ILE A 272 12.88 -12.47 7.64
N VAL A 273 13.16 -11.54 8.53
CA VAL A 273 13.79 -11.80 9.84
C VAL A 273 12.84 -11.39 10.94
N GLU A 274 12.72 -12.22 11.97
CA GLU A 274 11.88 -11.97 13.12
C GLU A 274 12.73 -12.00 14.39
N SER A 275 12.39 -11.14 15.36
CA SER A 275 12.95 -11.18 16.72
C SER A 275 12.75 -12.52 17.42
N ARG A 276 11.64 -13.19 17.11
CA ARG A 276 11.24 -14.53 17.55
C ARG A 276 10.18 -15.08 16.60
N ASP A 277 10.03 -16.39 16.55
CA ASP A 277 9.02 -17.06 15.71
C ASP A 277 7.62 -16.47 15.95
N GLY A 278 6.99 -15.97 14.89
CA GLY A 278 5.64 -15.43 14.91
C GLY A 278 5.53 -13.96 15.32
N ALA A 279 6.66 -13.26 15.48
CA ALA A 279 6.67 -11.83 15.80
C ALA A 279 5.89 -10.98 14.77
N ALA A 280 5.99 -11.29 13.47
CA ALA A 280 5.26 -10.55 12.44
C ALA A 280 3.74 -10.71 12.60
N ASP A 281 3.27 -11.92 12.89
CA ASP A 281 1.85 -12.21 13.09
C ASP A 281 1.31 -11.60 14.39
N GLU A 282 2.11 -11.56 15.45
CA GLU A 282 1.79 -10.88 16.70
C GLU A 282 1.62 -9.36 16.50
N ILE A 283 2.60 -8.71 15.85
CA ILE A 283 2.52 -7.28 15.51
C ILE A 283 1.33 -7.01 14.58
N ALA A 284 1.09 -7.86 13.58
CA ALA A 284 -0.05 -7.73 12.68
C ALA A 284 -1.40 -7.82 13.40
N ARG A 285 -1.54 -8.71 14.40
CA ARG A 285 -2.76 -8.77 15.23
C ARG A 285 -2.92 -7.54 16.11
N PHE A 286 -1.82 -7.05 16.70
CA PHE A 286 -1.83 -5.80 17.48
C PHE A 286 -2.28 -4.62 16.61
N VAL A 287 -1.67 -4.43 15.44
CA VAL A 287 -2.06 -3.40 14.48
C VAL A 287 -3.51 -3.58 14.07
N GLY A 288 -3.91 -4.76 13.61
CA GLY A 288 -5.27 -4.97 13.13
C GLY A 288 -6.35 -4.81 14.21
N ARG A 289 -6.00 -4.96 15.49
CA ARG A 289 -6.91 -4.70 16.62
C ARG A 289 -7.16 -3.20 16.82
N TYR A 290 -6.12 -2.37 16.66
CA TYR A 290 -6.15 -0.96 17.06
C TYR A 290 -6.12 0.05 15.92
N ILE A 291 -5.74 -0.34 14.69
CA ILE A 291 -5.63 0.57 13.56
C ILE A 291 -6.98 1.23 13.26
N GLY A 292 -6.97 2.55 13.29
CA GLY A 292 -8.11 3.43 13.20
C GLY A 292 -8.48 3.71 11.75
N LEU A 293 -9.06 2.70 11.14
CA LEU A 293 -9.82 2.75 9.91
C LEU A 293 -10.95 1.76 10.14
N THR A 294 -12.09 2.22 10.65
CA THR A 294 -13.27 1.38 10.84
C THR A 294 -14.31 1.83 9.84
N THR A 295 -14.32 1.16 8.70
CA THR A 295 -15.43 1.19 7.76
C THR A 295 -16.44 0.10 8.15
N GLU A 296 -17.69 0.22 7.73
CA GLU A 296 -18.67 -0.88 7.90
C GLU A 296 -18.15 -2.18 7.24
N ARG A 297 -17.40 -2.05 6.14
CA ARG A 297 -16.77 -3.16 5.41
C ARG A 297 -15.78 -3.95 6.27
N ASP A 298 -15.03 -3.30 7.16
CA ASP A 298 -14.08 -4.01 8.02
C ASP A 298 -14.75 -5.03 8.94
N THR A 299 -16.05 -4.90 9.22
CA THR A 299 -16.80 -5.88 10.02
C THR A 299 -17.54 -6.91 9.18
N GLN A 300 -17.61 -6.71 7.87
CA GLN A 300 -18.25 -7.63 6.95
C GLN A 300 -17.34 -8.82 6.66
N LYS A 301 -17.85 -10.01 6.95
CA LYS A 301 -17.16 -11.27 6.64
C LYS A 301 -16.97 -11.43 5.13
N PRO A 302 -15.77 -11.80 4.64
CA PRO A 302 -15.53 -12.05 3.24
C PRO A 302 -16.40 -13.19 2.68
N THR A 303 -16.79 -13.07 1.42
CA THR A 303 -17.44 -14.15 0.67
C THR A 303 -16.41 -15.22 0.28
N PRO A 304 -16.81 -16.47 -0.04
CA PRO A 304 -15.88 -17.49 -0.53
C PRO A 304 -15.13 -17.04 -1.81
N GLU A 305 -15.81 -16.34 -2.71
CA GLU A 305 -15.22 -15.82 -3.97
C GLU A 305 -14.11 -14.79 -3.70
N GLU A 306 -14.23 -13.99 -2.64
CA GLU A 306 -13.19 -13.05 -2.19
C GLU A 306 -11.94 -13.77 -1.62
N GLU A 307 -12.00 -15.08 -1.35
CA GLU A 307 -10.87 -15.89 -0.86
C GLU A 307 -10.27 -16.81 -1.94
N GLU A 308 -11.11 -17.38 -2.79
CA GLU A 308 -10.73 -18.41 -3.77
C GLU A 308 -9.83 -17.90 -4.91
N ALA A 309 -9.72 -16.59 -5.11
CA ALA A 309 -8.82 -15.97 -6.08
C ALA A 309 -7.32 -16.27 -5.84
N GLU A 310 -6.96 -16.95 -4.75
CA GLU A 310 -5.59 -17.41 -4.46
C GLU A 310 -5.32 -18.89 -4.73
N ASP A 311 -6.33 -19.76 -4.72
CA ASP A 311 -6.13 -21.22 -4.70
C ASP A 311 -6.32 -21.90 -6.07
N SER A 312 -6.85 -21.19 -7.08
CA SER A 312 -6.94 -21.73 -8.45
C SER A 312 -5.58 -21.84 -9.16
N ASP A 313 -4.53 -21.19 -8.64
CA ASP A 313 -3.15 -21.30 -9.16
C ASP A 313 -2.33 -22.39 -8.45
N ARG A 314 -2.94 -23.22 -7.58
CA ARG A 314 -2.28 -24.39 -6.97
C ARG A 314 -2.13 -25.60 -7.88
N SER A 315 -2.56 -25.54 -9.14
CA SER A 315 -2.38 -26.61 -10.11
C SER A 315 -1.12 -26.46 -10.97
N ASP A 316 0.02 -26.11 -10.37
CA ASP A 316 1.33 -26.39 -10.97
C ASP A 316 1.71 -27.84 -10.64
N LYS A 317 1.08 -28.78 -11.35
CA LYS A 317 1.78 -30.00 -11.76
C LYS A 317 2.54 -29.63 -13.03
N GLU A 318 3.83 -29.98 -13.05
CA GLU A 318 4.73 -29.92 -14.22
C GLU A 318 5.26 -28.53 -14.60
N ILE A 319 6.25 -28.06 -13.83
CA ILE A 319 7.42 -27.42 -14.44
C ILE A 319 8.48 -28.52 -14.48
N GLU A 320 8.43 -29.36 -15.52
CA GLU A 320 9.51 -30.28 -15.85
C GLU A 320 10.75 -29.46 -16.28
N GLU A 321 11.90 -29.89 -15.79
CA GLU A 321 13.21 -29.35 -16.12
C GLU A 321 13.46 -29.39 -17.64
N PRO A 322 14.16 -28.40 -18.23
CA PRO A 322 14.68 -28.58 -19.58
C PRO A 322 15.73 -29.68 -19.53
N MET A 323 15.45 -30.81 -20.16
CA MET A 323 16.42 -31.90 -20.36
C MET A 323 17.73 -31.31 -20.87
N GLU A 324 18.80 -31.51 -20.10
CA GLU A 324 20.16 -31.44 -20.58
C GLU A 324 20.29 -32.45 -21.72
N GLY A 325 20.33 -31.95 -22.96
CA GLY A 325 20.70 -32.74 -24.12
C GLY A 325 22.17 -33.12 -23.98
N GLU A 326 22.40 -34.34 -23.50
CA GLU A 326 23.69 -35.01 -23.52
C GLU A 326 24.27 -35.01 -24.95
N ASN A 327 25.57 -34.75 -25.00
CA ASN A 327 26.41 -34.95 -26.17
C ASN A 327 26.29 -36.38 -26.71
N GLY A 328 26.13 -36.50 -28.02
CA GLY A 328 26.32 -37.73 -28.79
C GLY A 328 26.67 -37.40 -30.23
#